data_AF-A0A662EH74-F1
#
_entry.id   AF-A0A662EH74-F1
#
_cell.length_a   1.000
_cell.length_b   1.000
_cell.length_c   1.000
_cell.angle_alpha   90.00
_cell.angle_beta   90.00
_cell.angle_gamma   90.00
#
_symmetry.space_group_name_H-M   'P 1'
#
loop_
_entity.id
_entity.type
_entity.pdbx_description
1 polymer ?
#
loop_
_entity_poly.entity_id
_entity_poly.type
_entity_poly.pdbx_seq_one_letter_code
_entity_poly.pdbx_strand_id
1 'polypeptide(L)' 'DYWELLSVEARGPGCCGGEWHALFNTYFGEEGPLFGWGMSHLELSVPFGEAISAKLLLGVSASGVEKFSLSLSLVW' A
#
# COMPACT_ATOMS: atom_id res chain seq x y z
N ASP A 1 -2.58 1.15 20.82
CA ASP A 1 -1.58 2.08 20.26
C ASP A 1 -0.47 1.34 19.51
N TYR A 2 0.13 1.99 18.52
CA TYR A 2 1.31 1.48 17.82
C TYR A 2 2.56 2.17 18.37
N TRP A 3 3.60 1.40 18.68
CA TRP A 3 4.87 1.90 19.19
C TRP A 3 5.97 1.95 18.12
N GLU A 4 5.83 1.22 17.01
CA GLU A 4 6.79 1.24 15.89
C GLU A 4 6.10 1.16 14.52
N LEU A 5 6.72 1.82 13.54
CA LEU A 5 6.36 1.77 12.13
C LEU A 5 7.61 1.43 11.31
N LEU A 6 7.56 0.33 10.57
CA LEU A 6 8.48 0.08 9.47
C LEU A 6 7.78 0.46 8.16
N SER A 7 8.34 1.45 7.47
CA SER A 7 7.84 1.95 6.19
C SER A 7 8.89 1.73 5.10
N VAL A 8 8.47 1.08 4.02
CA VAL A 8 9.28 0.87 2.82
C VAL A 8 8.55 1.52 1.67
N GLU A 9 9.20 2.51 1.07
CA GLU A 9 8.71 3.20 -0.11
C GLU A 9 9.62 2.89 -1.30
N ALA A 10 9.01 2.52 -2.42
CA ALA A 10 9.70 2.27 -3.67
C ALA A 10 9.01 3.02 -4.81
N ARG A 11 9.82 3.58 -5.70
CA ARG A 11 9.38 4.33 -6.88
C ARG A 11 10.25 3.93 -8.06
N GLY A 12 9.69 3.99 -9.25
CA GLY A 12 10.47 3.73 -10.45
C GLY A 12 9.76 4.06 -11.75
N PRO A 13 10.49 4.05 -12.86
CA PRO A 13 9.90 4.28 -14.18
C PRO A 13 8.86 3.21 -14.49
N GLY A 14 7.66 3.65 -14.84
CA GLY A 14 6.54 2.82 -15.29
C GLY A 14 6.34 2.89 -16.80
N CYS A 15 5.20 2.35 -17.25
CA CYS A 15 4.81 2.44 -18.66
C CYS A 15 4.41 3.87 -19.04
N CYS A 16 4.59 4.22 -20.31
CA CYS A 16 4.07 5.45 -20.91
C CYS A 16 4.55 6.76 -20.24
N GLY A 17 5.79 6.78 -19.73
CA GLY A 17 6.39 7.96 -19.11
C GLY A 17 5.89 8.28 -17.70
N GLY A 18 5.00 7.44 -17.14
CA GLY A 18 4.58 7.55 -15.74
C GLY A 18 5.57 6.92 -14.77
N GLU A 19 5.45 7.26 -13.49
CA GLU A 19 6.19 6.63 -12.38
C GLU A 19 5.24 5.68 -11.63
N TRP A 20 5.69 4.44 -11.36
CA TRP A 20 4.99 3.57 -10.42
C TRP A 20 5.47 3.87 -8.99
N HIS A 21 4.57 3.70 -8.04
CA HIS A 21 4.83 3.94 -6.63
C HIS A 21 4.29 2.78 -5.80
N ALA A 22 5.08 2.28 -4.86
CA ALA A 22 4.66 1.30 -3.89
C ALA A 22 5.05 1.77 -2.49
N LEU A 23 4.11 1.67 -1.56
CA LEU A 23 4.32 1.95 -0.15
C LEU A 23 3.87 0.74 0.66
N PHE A 24 4.77 0.21 1.47
CA PHE A 24 4.49 -0.85 2.42
C PHE A 24 4.78 -0.34 3.83
N ASN A 25 3.75 -0.28 4.66
CA ASN A 25 3.83 0.09 6.06
C ASN A 25 3.44 -1.11 6.91
N THR A 26 4.22 -1.40 7.94
CA THR A 26 3.84 -2.37 8.97
C THR A 26 3.92 -1.70 10.33
N TYR A 27 2.85 -1.82 11.10
CA TYR A 27 2.67 -1.17 12.39
C TYR A 27 2.76 -2.22 13.49
N PHE A 28 3.60 -1.96 14.49
CA PHE A 28 3.76 -2.78 15.68
C PHE A 28 3.21 -2.05 16.90
N GLY A 29 2.45 -2.75 17.72
CA GLY A 29 1.71 -2.26 18.88
C GLY A 29 1.72 -3.27 20.02
N GLU A 30 1.10 -2.90 21.13
CA GLU A 30 1.13 -3.72 22.36
C GLU A 30 0.24 -4.98 22.28
N GLU A 31 -0.76 -4.98 21.39
CA GLU A 31 -1.80 -6.02 21.33
C GLU A 31 -1.68 -6.96 20.11
N GLY A 32 -0.59 -6.86 19.33
CA GLY A 32 -0.41 -7.64 18.11
C GLY A 32 0.04 -9.09 18.37
N PRO A 33 -0.55 -10.12 17.74
CA PRO A 33 -0.29 -11.53 18.06
C PRO A 33 1.09 -12.04 17.63
N LEU A 34 1.78 -11.35 16.70
CA LEU A 34 3.08 -11.77 16.15
C LEU A 34 4.11 -10.67 16.38
N PHE A 35 4.89 -10.76 17.47
CA PHE A 35 5.89 -9.74 17.83
C PHE A 35 5.31 -8.31 17.92
N GLY A 36 4.07 -8.18 18.41
CA GLY A 36 3.37 -6.90 18.44
C GLY A 36 2.85 -6.45 17.08
N TRP A 37 2.96 -7.23 16.01
CA TRP A 37 2.40 -6.85 14.70
C TRP A 37 0.89 -6.62 14.79
N GLY A 38 0.45 -5.41 14.53
CA GLY A 38 -0.97 -5.07 14.53
C GLY A 38 -1.57 -5.02 13.13
N MET A 39 -0.93 -4.33 12.18
CA MET A 39 -1.47 -4.18 10.83
C MET A 39 -0.38 -3.89 9.79
N SER A 40 -0.55 -4.43 8.59
CA SER A 40 0.25 -4.10 7.41
C SER A 40 -0.61 -3.43 6.35
N HIS A 41 -0.15 -2.29 5.85
CA HIS A 41 -0.76 -1.52 4.79
C HIS A 41 0.13 -1.54 3.54
N LEU A 42 -0.44 -1.93 2.42
CA LEU A 42 0.17 -1.88 1.11
C LEU A 42 -0.61 -0.90 0.23
N GLU A 43 0.10 0.02 -0.39
CA GLU A 43 -0.37 0.85 -1.48
C GLU A 43 0.50 0.60 -2.70
N LEU A 44 -0.12 0.39 -3.85
CA LEU A 44 0.56 0.25 -5.14
C LEU A 44 -0.18 1.08 -6.18
N SER A 45 0.52 2.03 -6.79
CA SER A 45 0.02 2.88 -7.86
C SER A 45 0.84 2.61 -9.12
N VAL A 46 0.17 2.22 -10.20
CA VAL A 46 0.81 1.88 -11.48
C VAL A 46 0.12 2.62 -12.62
N PRO A 47 0.85 3.43 -13.42
CA PRO A 47 0.36 3.98 -14.66
C PRO A 47 0.38 2.92 -15.77
N PHE A 48 -0.70 2.84 -16.55
CA PHE A 48 -0.85 1.92 -17.69
C PHE A 48 -0.95 2.64 -19.04
N GLY A 49 -0.87 3.97 -19.03
CA GLY A 49 -0.99 4.86 -20.18
C GLY A 49 -0.75 6.30 -19.75
N GLU A 50 -0.72 7.23 -20.71
CA GLU A 50 -0.61 8.66 -20.41
C GLU A 50 -1.80 9.19 -19.59
N ALA A 51 -2.97 8.56 -19.75
CA ALA A 51 -4.23 8.98 -19.16
C ALA A 51 -4.80 8.01 -18.11
N ILE A 52 -4.16 6.85 -17.86
CA ILE A 52 -4.74 5.77 -17.03
C ILE A 52 -3.77 5.35 -15.95
N SER A 53 -4.23 5.37 -14.70
CA SER A 53 -3.53 4.78 -13.56
C SER A 53 -4.43 3.83 -12.78
N ALA A 54 -3.86 2.77 -12.22
CA ALA A 54 -4.54 1.94 -11.23
C ALA A 54 -3.86 2.11 -9.87
N LYS A 55 -4.67 2.09 -8.82
CA LYS A 55 -4.23 2.12 -7.44
C LYS A 55 -4.84 0.94 -6.69
N LEU A 56 -4.00 0.13 -6.08
CA LEU A 56 -4.36 -0.96 -5.18
C LEU A 56 -4.03 -0.53 -3.75
N LEU A 57 -4.99 -0.70 -2.85
CA LEU A 57 -4.83 -0.52 -1.41
C LEU A 57 -5.22 -1.82 -0.73
N LEU A 58 -4.33 -2.32 0.12
CA LEU A 58 -4.57 -3.49 0.95
C LEU A 58 -4.19 -3.15 2.39
N GLY A 59 -5.01 -3.57 3.34
CA GLY A 59 -4.77 -3.50 4.78
C GLY A 59 -5.07 -4.85 5.38
N VAL A 60 -4.10 -5.44 6.05
CA VAL A 60 -4.21 -6.77 6.65
C VAL A 60 -3.80 -6.69 8.11
N SER A 61 -4.59 -7.28 8.99
CA SER A 61 -4.27 -7.44 10.40
C SER A 61 -4.37 -8.92 10.80
N ALA A 62 -4.20 -9.17 12.09
CA ALA A 62 -4.47 -10.47 12.69
C ALA A 62 -5.88 -11.03 12.41
N SER A 63 -6.85 -10.15 12.20
CA SER A 63 -8.24 -10.54 11.93
C SER A 63 -8.50 -10.90 10.46
N GLY A 64 -7.53 -10.65 9.58
CA GLY A 64 -7.62 -10.88 8.14
C GLY A 64 -7.51 -9.57 7.35
N VAL A 65 -8.14 -9.54 6.17
CA VAL A 65 -8.13 -8.35 5.31
C VAL A 65 -9.15 -7.35 5.81
N GLU A 66 -8.67 -6.22 6.35
CA GLU A 66 -9.51 -5.14 6.86
C GLU A 66 -9.85 -4.12 5.78
N LYS A 67 -8.95 -3.94 4.82
CA LYS A 67 -9.12 -2.98 3.72
C LYS A 67 -8.64 -3.60 2.43
N PHE A 68 -9.50 -3.56 1.41
CA PHE A 68 -9.12 -3.87 0.05
C PHE A 68 -9.82 -2.87 -0.87
N SER A 69 -9.06 -2.18 -1.69
CA SER A 69 -9.60 -1.26 -2.69
C SER A 69 -8.75 -1.31 -3.95
N LEU A 70 -9.43 -1.42 -5.08
CA LEU A 70 -8.85 -1.25 -6.40
C LEU A 70 -9.53 -0.03 -7.03
N SER A 71 -8.74 0.96 -7.42
CA SER A 71 -9.20 2.18 -8.06
C SER A 71 -8.54 2.32 -9.42
N LEU A 72 -9.31 2.76 -10.41
CA LEU A 72 -8.82 3.16 -11.73
C LEU A 72 -9.10 4.65 -11.87
N SER A 73 -8.07 5.42 -12.20
CA SER A 73 -8.17 6.86 -12.41
C SER A 73 -7.81 7.19 -13.84
N LEU A 74 -8.72 7.91 -14.50
CA LEU A 74 -8.57 8.46 -15.83
C LEU A 74 -8.30 9.96 -15.69
N VAL A 75 -7.16 10.41 -16.21
CA VAL A 75 -6.81 11.83 -16.32
C VAL A 75 -6.96 12.19 -17.79
N TRP A 76 -7.94 13.03 -18.11
CA TRP A 76 -8.22 13.50 -19.48
C TRP A 76 -7.72 14.92 -19.70
#